data_AF-H0JQ74-F1
#
_entry.id   AF-H0JQ74-F1
#
_cell.length_a   1.000
_cell.length_b   1.000
_cell.length_c   1.000
_cell.angle_alpha   90.00
_cell.angle_beta   90.00
_cell.angle_gamma   90.00
#
_symmetry.space_group_name_H-M   'P 1'
#
loop_
_entity.id
_entity.type
_entity.pdbx_description
1 polymer ?
#
loop_
_entity_poly.entity_id
_entity_poly.type
_entity_poly.pdbx_seq_one_letter_code
_entity_poly.pdbx_strand_id
1 'polypeptide(L)'
;MEPLTRSAPPEPEATVEELLRWVVEQSRLSVDEGIGLGGLAALVTEQEPWFTELMRSLLMRHRQMLAEAIRRHCDDGTVCADLDVETFLDCVVGAYFAEQARRGEVDEDWPARITRTLLPTFAA
;
A
#
# COMPACT_ATOMS: atom_id res chain seq x y z
N MET A 1 4.44 -16.92 -11.00
CA MET A 1 4.14 -16.13 -9.79
C MET A 1 2.85 -15.41 -10.08
N GLU A 2 1.82 -15.65 -9.28
CA GLU A 2 0.52 -14.99 -9.41
C GLU A 2 0.65 -13.50 -9.03
N PRO A 3 -0.08 -12.56 -9.64
CA PRO A 3 0.01 -11.14 -9.30
C PRO A 3 -0.38 -10.90 -7.84
N LEU A 4 0.39 -10.08 -7.12
CA LEU A 4 0.09 -9.68 -5.73
C LEU A 4 -1.19 -8.82 -5.63
N THR A 5 -1.63 -8.24 -6.74
CA THR A 5 -2.90 -7.52 -6.85
C THR A 5 -3.94 -8.34 -7.58
N ARG A 6 -5.01 -8.68 -6.87
CA ARG A 6 -6.15 -9.42 -7.42
C ARG A 6 -7.24 -8.51 -7.97
N SER A 7 -7.28 -7.26 -7.52
CA SER A 7 -8.31 -6.29 -7.92
C SER A 7 -7.73 -5.29 -8.91
N ALA A 8 -8.42 -5.09 -10.03
CA ALA A 8 -8.06 -4.03 -10.97
C ALA A 8 -8.12 -2.66 -10.26
N PRO A 9 -7.30 -1.68 -10.66
CA PRO A 9 -7.47 -0.30 -10.22
C PRO A 9 -8.93 0.15 -10.39
N PRO A 10 -9.46 0.98 -9.48
CA PRO A 10 -10.78 1.56 -9.64
C PRO A 10 -10.90 2.30 -10.98
N GLU A 11 -12.10 2.30 -11.54
CA GLU A 11 -12.40 3.08 -12.74
C GLU A 11 -12.14 4.58 -12.49
N PRO A 12 -11.86 5.39 -13.53
CA PRO A 12 -11.56 6.82 -13.38
C PRO A 12 -12.65 7.64 -12.67
N GLU A 13 -13.88 7.14 -12.68
CA GLU A 13 -15.06 7.76 -12.07
C GLU A 13 -15.21 7.41 -10.59
N ALA A 14 -14.33 6.56 -10.04
CA ALA A 14 -14.33 6.19 -8.64
C ALA A 14 -14.14 7.42 -7.75
N THR A 15 -14.82 7.42 -6.61
CA THR A 15 -14.62 8.45 -5.61
C THR A 15 -13.21 8.35 -5.01
N VAL A 16 -12.68 9.49 -4.56
CA VAL A 16 -11.37 9.54 -3.88
C VAL A 16 -11.29 8.59 -2.67
N GLU A 17 -12.40 8.37 -1.98
CA GLU A 17 -12.47 7.41 -0.87
C GLU A 17 -12.40 5.96 -1.34
N GLU A 18 -13.05 5.62 -2.47
CA GLU A 18 -12.96 4.29 -3.07
C GLU A 18 -11.54 3.99 -3.56
N LEU A 19 -10.89 4.98 -4.17
CA LEU A 19 -9.49 4.87 -4.55
C LEU A 19 -8.59 4.63 -3.34
N LEU A 20 -8.75 5.43 -2.28
CA LEU A 20 -7.94 5.28 -1.07
C LEU A 20 -8.17 3.91 -0.42
N ARG A 21 -9.42 3.46 -0.33
CA ARG A 21 -9.75 2.14 0.21
C ARG A 21 -9.11 1.02 -0.60
N TRP A 22 -9.11 1.14 -1.93
CA TRP A 22 -8.41 0.20 -2.81
C TRP A 22 -6.90 0.21 -2.57
N VAL A 23 -6.27 1.38 -2.49
CA VAL A 23 -4.81 1.51 -2.21
C VAL A 23 -4.44 0.86 -0.87
N VAL A 24 -5.22 1.12 0.17
CA VAL A 24 -5.03 0.53 1.51
C VAL A 24 -5.14 -0.98 1.45
N GLU A 25 -6.16 -1.51 0.76
CA GLU A 25 -6.36 -2.95 0.65
C GLU A 25 -5.26 -3.64 -0.17
N GLN A 26 -4.86 -3.07 -1.32
CA GLN A 26 -3.75 -3.64 -2.10
C GLN A 26 -2.42 -3.56 -1.36
N SER A 27 -2.20 -2.51 -0.55
CA SER A 27 -1.02 -2.41 0.32
C SER A 27 -1.01 -3.51 1.38
N ARG A 28 -2.15 -3.75 2.03
CA ARG A 28 -2.32 -4.82 3.01
C ARG A 28 -2.07 -6.21 2.39
N LEU A 29 -2.72 -6.50 1.27
CA LEU A 29 -2.59 -7.80 0.58
C LEU A 29 -1.16 -8.07 0.11
N SER A 30 -0.41 -7.04 -0.29
CA SER A 30 1.01 -7.19 -0.66
C SER A 30 1.87 -7.73 0.48
N VAL A 31 1.47 -7.44 1.73
CA VAL A 31 2.12 -7.94 2.93
C VAL A 31 1.58 -9.31 3.29
N ASP A 32 0.26 -9.46 3.43
CA ASP A 32 -0.36 -10.69 3.95
C ASP A 32 -0.21 -11.88 3.01
N GLU A 33 -0.44 -11.66 1.71
CA GLU A 33 -0.43 -12.70 0.69
C GLU A 33 0.86 -12.71 -0.14
N GLY A 34 1.61 -11.60 -0.11
CA GLY A 34 2.86 -11.48 -0.85
C GLY A 34 4.09 -11.93 -0.08
N ILE A 35 4.63 -11.02 0.73
CA ILE A 35 5.94 -11.24 1.38
C ILE A 35 5.81 -11.97 2.73
N GLY A 36 4.67 -11.83 3.40
CA GLY A 36 4.45 -12.23 4.78
C GLY A 36 5.35 -11.48 5.78
N LEU A 37 5.00 -11.56 7.06
CA LEU A 37 5.78 -10.89 8.13
C LEU A 37 7.18 -11.45 8.30
N GLY A 38 7.36 -12.75 8.05
CA GLY A 38 8.69 -13.38 8.04
C GLY A 38 9.55 -12.87 6.88
N GLY A 39 8.97 -12.69 5.68
CA GLY A 39 9.67 -12.10 4.55
C GLY A 39 10.04 -10.65 4.77
N LEU A 40 9.16 -9.86 5.42
CA LEU A 40 9.50 -8.51 5.86
C LEU A 40 10.65 -8.51 6.87
N ALA A 41 10.59 -9.36 7.90
CA ALA A 41 11.67 -9.44 8.89
C ALA A 41 13.00 -9.78 8.22
N ALA A 42 13.00 -10.68 7.22
CA ALA A 42 14.18 -10.98 6.42
C ALA A 42 14.68 -9.78 5.60
N LEU A 43 13.77 -8.98 5.02
CA LEU A 43 14.11 -7.73 4.30
C LEU A 43 14.78 -6.68 5.20
N VAL A 44 14.35 -6.59 6.46
CA VAL A 44 14.88 -5.64 7.45
C VAL A 44 16.20 -6.11 8.04
N THR A 45 16.33 -7.42 8.28
CA THR A 45 17.54 -8.02 8.87
C THR A 45 18.61 -8.36 7.84
N GLU A 46 18.28 -8.31 6.55
CA GLU A 46 19.16 -8.60 5.42
C GLU A 46 19.86 -9.97 5.51
N GLN A 47 19.20 -10.97 6.10
CA GLN A 47 19.81 -12.28 6.36
C GLN A 47 20.23 -13.03 5.09
N GLU A 48 19.52 -12.82 3.99
CA GLU A 48 19.77 -13.47 2.70
C GLU A 48 19.77 -12.42 1.57
N PRO A 49 20.96 -11.96 1.09
CA PRO A 49 21.06 -10.83 0.15
C PRO A 49 20.31 -11.05 -1.17
N TRP A 50 20.42 -12.23 -1.76
CA TRP A 50 19.78 -12.55 -3.04
C TRP A 50 18.25 -12.59 -2.92
N PHE A 51 17.73 -13.14 -1.82
CA PHE A 51 16.31 -13.15 -1.52
C PHE A 51 15.80 -11.73 -1.29
N THR A 52 16.57 -10.94 -0.54
CA THR A 52 16.25 -9.55 -0.23
C THR A 52 16.15 -8.70 -1.50
N GLU A 53 17.07 -8.86 -2.43
CA GLU A 53 17.07 -8.14 -3.71
C GLU A 53 15.85 -8.50 -4.58
N LEU A 54 15.55 -9.81 -4.70
CA LEU A 54 14.39 -10.28 -5.46
C LEU A 54 13.09 -9.73 -4.86
N MET A 55 12.92 -9.83 -3.54
CA MET A 55 11.72 -9.37 -2.85
C MET A 55 11.56 -7.84 -2.94
N ARG A 56 12.65 -7.07 -2.83
CA ARG A 56 12.62 -5.61 -3.07
C ARG A 56 12.15 -5.30 -4.49
N SER A 57 12.61 -6.04 -5.50
CA SER A 57 12.19 -5.82 -6.89
C SER A 57 10.68 -6.04 -7.10
N LEU A 58 10.10 -7.04 -6.43
CA LEU A 58 8.67 -7.34 -6.48
C LEU A 58 7.84 -6.26 -5.79
N LEU A 59 8.26 -5.84 -4.59
CA LEU A 59 7.62 -4.77 -3.84
C LEU A 59 7.64 -3.44 -4.59
N MET A 60 8.76 -3.10 -5.23
CA MET A 60 8.87 -1.89 -6.05
C MET A 60 7.91 -1.92 -7.24
N ARG A 61 7.74 -3.08 -7.89
CA ARG A 61 6.78 -3.21 -9.00
C ARG A 61 5.34 -3.03 -8.54
N HIS A 62 4.98 -3.63 -7.40
CA HIS A 62 3.66 -3.46 -6.79
C HIS A 62 3.39 -1.99 -6.44
N ARG A 63 4.37 -1.35 -5.80
CA ARG A 63 4.34 0.06 -5.45
C ARG A 63 4.14 0.96 -6.66
N GLN A 64 4.86 0.71 -7.76
CA GLN A 64 4.74 1.49 -8.99
C GLN A 64 3.31 1.45 -9.58
N MET A 65 2.67 0.29 -9.53
CA MET A 65 1.29 0.16 -10.00
C MET A 65 0.30 0.93 -9.12
N LEU A 66 0.48 0.93 -7.79
CA LEU A 66 -0.35 1.75 -6.89
C LEU A 66 -0.12 3.24 -7.14
N ALA A 67 1.15 3.64 -7.27
CA ALA A 67 1.52 5.02 -7.51
C ALA A 67 0.94 5.55 -8.82
N GLU A 68 0.97 4.73 -9.87
CA GLU A 68 0.36 5.06 -11.17
C GLU A 68 -1.16 5.23 -11.08
N ALA A 69 -1.86 4.38 -10.33
CA ALA A 69 -3.30 4.55 -10.11
C ALA A 69 -3.62 5.87 -9.40
N ILE A 70 -2.81 6.26 -8.42
CA ILE A 70 -2.97 7.53 -7.70
C ILE A 70 -2.67 8.72 -8.61
N ARG A 71 -1.57 8.69 -9.39
CA ARG A 71 -1.16 9.80 -10.26
C ARG A 71 -2.22 10.18 -11.29
N ARG A 72 -2.94 9.21 -11.87
CA ARG A 72 -4.06 9.50 -12.79
C ARG A 72 -5.15 10.36 -12.14
N HIS A 73 -5.41 10.13 -10.85
CA HIS A 73 -6.40 10.89 -10.11
C HIS A 73 -5.87 12.24 -9.62
N CYS A 74 -4.55 12.41 -9.49
CA CYS A 74 -3.93 13.72 -9.33
C CYS A 74 -4.10 14.58 -10.60
N ASP A 75 -3.90 13.98 -11.78
CA ASP A 75 -4.05 14.68 -13.07
C ASP A 75 -5.50 15.17 -13.29
N ASP A 76 -6.48 14.40 -12.82
CA ASP A 76 -7.91 14.75 -12.88
C ASP A 76 -8.40 15.64 -11.71
N GLY A 77 -7.49 16.00 -10.77
CA GLY A 77 -7.76 16.90 -9.66
C GLY A 77 -8.62 16.32 -8.52
N THR A 78 -8.80 15.01 -8.48
CA THR A 78 -9.57 14.32 -7.42
C THR A 78 -8.71 13.94 -6.22
N VAL A 79 -7.40 13.75 -6.43
CA VAL A 79 -6.38 13.57 -5.40
C VAL A 79 -5.53 14.83 -5.30
N CYS A 80 -5.08 15.15 -4.09
CA CYS A 80 -4.18 16.28 -3.83
C CYS A 80 -2.98 16.29 -4.79
N ALA A 81 -2.81 17.38 -5.54
CA ALA A 81 -1.75 17.49 -6.55
C ALA A 81 -0.33 17.56 -5.95
N ASP A 82 -0.22 18.03 -4.71
CA ASP A 82 1.06 18.13 -3.98
C ASP A 82 1.38 16.85 -3.18
N LEU A 83 0.60 15.78 -3.35
CA LEU A 83 0.82 14.52 -2.65
C LEU A 83 2.13 13.87 -3.10
N ASP A 84 3.06 13.69 -2.16
CA ASP A 84 4.16 12.75 -2.34
C ASP A 84 3.60 11.32 -2.27
N VAL A 85 3.20 10.81 -3.44
CA VAL A 85 2.58 9.49 -3.61
C VAL A 85 3.45 8.37 -3.03
N GLU A 86 4.76 8.50 -3.19
CA GLU A 86 5.72 7.48 -2.77
C GLU A 86 5.77 7.43 -1.23
N THR A 87 5.96 8.57 -0.58
CA THR A 87 5.92 8.67 0.89
C THR A 87 4.55 8.30 1.45
N PHE A 88 3.47 8.63 0.76
CA PHE A 88 2.12 8.27 1.17
C PHE A 88 1.91 6.75 1.24
N LEU A 89 2.38 6.01 0.23
CA LEU A 89 2.34 4.55 0.23
C LEU A 89 3.18 3.96 1.37
N ASP A 90 4.33 4.56 1.67
CA ASP A 90 5.15 4.17 2.83
C ASP A 90 4.40 4.39 4.15
N CYS A 91 3.61 5.45 4.28
CA CYS A 91 2.77 5.66 5.46
C CYS A 91 1.71 4.57 5.64
N VAL A 92 1.05 4.16 4.56
CA VAL A 92 0.03 3.08 4.60
C VAL A 92 0.65 1.76 5.06
N VAL A 93 1.73 1.36 4.40
CA VAL A 93 2.43 0.09 4.69
C VAL A 93 3.09 0.13 6.08
N GLY A 94 3.71 1.24 6.45
CA GLY A 94 4.30 1.43 7.78
C GLY A 94 3.26 1.37 8.91
N ALA A 95 2.08 1.95 8.71
CA ALA A 95 0.98 1.87 9.68
C ALA A 95 0.47 0.43 9.86
N TYR A 96 0.43 -0.36 8.79
CA TYR A 96 0.07 -1.77 8.84
C TYR A 96 1.05 -2.55 9.72
N PHE A 97 2.35 -2.36 9.48
CA PHE A 97 3.40 -3.01 10.27
C PHE A 97 3.43 -2.56 11.71
N ALA A 98 3.20 -1.27 11.99
CA ALA A 98 3.13 -0.77 13.35
C ALA A 98 1.97 -1.38 14.14
N GLU A 99 0.81 -1.60 13.51
CA GLU A 99 -0.32 -2.28 14.15
C GLU A 99 0.04 -3.73 14.47
N GLN A 100 0.54 -4.47 13.47
CA GLN A 100 0.93 -5.87 13.60
C GLN A 100 2.02 -6.08 14.66
N ALA A 101 3.06 -5.25 14.68
CA ALA A 101 4.15 -5.37 15.64
C ALA A 101 3.70 -5.12 17.09
N ARG A 102 2.72 -4.24 17.28
CA ARG A 102 2.20 -3.86 18.60
C ARG A 102 1.19 -4.86 19.16
N ARG A 103 0.38 -5.47 18.29
CA ARG A 103 -0.77 -6.29 18.69
C ARG A 103 -0.59 -7.79 18.40
N GLY A 104 0.32 -8.15 17.49
CA GLY A 104 0.47 -9.51 16.98
C GLY A 104 -0.55 -9.90 15.91
N GLU A 105 -1.55 -9.05 15.67
CA GLU A 105 -2.58 -9.16 14.65
C GLU A 105 -3.04 -7.76 14.23
N VAL A 106 -3.65 -7.66 13.03
CA VAL A 106 -4.29 -6.42 12.56
C VAL A 106 -5.80 -6.59 12.64
N ASP A 107 -6.46 -5.68 13.37
CA ASP A 107 -7.91 -5.68 13.51
C ASP A 107 -8.62 -5.58 12.14
N GLU A 108 -9.77 -6.24 12.01
CA GLU A 108 -10.59 -6.20 10.79
C GLU A 108 -11.03 -4.77 10.41
N ASP A 109 -11.14 -3.86 11.38
CA ASP A 109 -11.53 -2.47 11.16
C ASP A 109 -10.37 -1.55 10.75
N TRP A 110 -9.12 -2.06 10.73
CA TRP A 110 -7.92 -1.29 10.42
C TRP A 110 -8.00 -0.60 9.05
N PRO A 111 -8.45 -1.23 7.95
CA PRO A 111 -8.57 -0.56 6.66
C PRO A 111 -9.47 0.68 6.71
N ALA A 112 -10.59 0.60 7.44
CA ALA A 112 -11.51 1.72 7.61
C ALA A 112 -10.91 2.84 8.47
N ARG A 113 -10.17 2.49 9.53
CA ARG A 113 -9.48 3.44 10.40
C ARG A 113 -8.37 4.20 9.67
N ILE A 114 -7.51 3.49 8.94
CA ILE A 114 -6.40 4.13 8.22
C ILE A 114 -6.91 4.97 7.05
N THR A 115 -7.92 4.50 6.32
CA THR A 115 -8.59 5.28 5.25
C THR A 115 -9.13 6.59 5.82
N ARG A 116 -9.90 6.54 6.91
CA ARG A 116 -10.42 7.75 7.57
C ARG A 116 -9.33 8.71 8.03
N THR A 117 -8.19 8.18 8.49
CA THR A 117 -7.07 8.97 9.00
C THR A 117 -6.31 9.68 7.88
N LEU A 118 -6.13 9.01 6.74
CA LEU A 118 -5.32 9.51 5.62
C LEU A 118 -6.15 10.29 4.58
N LEU A 119 -7.47 10.12 4.56
CA LEU A 119 -8.37 10.77 3.60
C LEU A 119 -8.17 12.30 3.50
N PRO A 120 -8.03 13.07 4.60
CA PRO A 120 -7.86 14.52 4.51
C PRO A 120 -6.59 14.97 3.80
N THR A 121 -5.54 14.16 3.82
CA THR A 121 -4.27 14.45 3.11
C THR A 121 -4.30 13.96 1.66
N PHE A 122 -5.15 12.98 1.38
CA PHE A 122 -5.25 12.34 0.07
C PHE A 122 -6.22 13.07 -0.86
N ALA A 123 -7.34 13.56 -0.33
CA ALA A 123 -8.32 14.33 -1.11
C ALA A 123 -7.82 15.74 -1.44
N ALA A 124 -8.23 16.25 -2.61
CA ALA A 124 -7.97 17.62 -3.06
C ALA A 124 -8.85 18.68 -2.35
#